data_AF-A3K905-F1
#
_entry.id   AF-A3K905-F1
#
_cell.length_a   1.000
_cell.length_b   1.000
_cell.length_c   1.000
_cell.angle_alpha   90.00
_cell.angle_beta   90.00
_cell.angle_gamma   90.00
#
_symmetry.space_group_name_H-M   'P 1'
#
loop_
_entity.id
_entity.type
_entity.pdbx_description
1 polymer ?
#
loop_
_entity_poly.entity_id
_entity_poly.type
_entity_poly.pdbx_seq_one_letter_code
_entity_poly.pdbx_strand_id
1 'polypeptide(L)'
;MFKTFLAASTAMTLALAAPAHAQNATSNIIFMMDESGSMSGEQDFLTQFVLDLDASLAVGGFGTRNYGLMGFAAGSTNPGLIREFTIGGNQIGNATDLSAATLNLTTPGGTEDGYAAIDYVLKNYTIPAGNTTLVLITDEDRDDTTSGNVLYADVLNAIQTAGANLVAMVDIGIRDANGDAAISTDGTTTLIQTGTTFASTAHGNFVGGYGTTEADYADLALATKGGCVADLNQLRLGGDAAAAFALAFQTCVINAATDAGTKFILTTDIFRNSSMTVAQNIRAQIRILALVKSYLGTGGFYSTQGNAIVNDMLGIEGLRGYAFATASSGSASGGTDLSGKGLTIGADYTFQTQQYLFRTGIALSGLNSSSDASGFDSDSDTKTASLYGLYQTSGGLQLYGDITAGRTDHDYTMMFPTGTASGSTESDYRSASLELGQRFAIGGQASNILMPYIGVSRELLEIDSFTASNGAIIPGYDQTTTFGKLGMRWEKTTAMSFGALHTDVDFSWNHVMNEDIDVNSGGTVTATPGGTDENRFDLALNFGLDTKGGGRVIMTLAGSKSENVRMGTVGLGYEMKF
;
A
#
# COMPACT_ATOMS: atom_id res chain seq x y z
N MET A 1 26.14 6.75 -39.20
CA MET A 1 26.17 8.20 -38.88
C MET A 1 25.26 8.44 -37.68
N PHE A 2 25.63 7.82 -36.57
CA PHE A 2 25.01 7.93 -35.25
C PHE A 2 26.02 8.71 -34.40
N LYS A 3 25.64 9.87 -33.86
CA LYS A 3 26.26 10.50 -32.69
C LYS A 3 25.54 11.79 -32.31
N THR A 4 25.26 11.90 -31.01
CA THR A 4 25.15 13.14 -30.21
C THR A 4 24.04 14.13 -30.54
N PHE A 5 22.95 14.04 -29.76
CA PHE A 5 22.28 15.21 -29.20
C PHE A 5 22.09 14.98 -27.70
N LEU A 6 23.01 15.55 -26.91
CA LEU A 6 22.86 15.79 -25.48
C LEU A 6 23.01 17.30 -25.34
N ALA A 7 21.91 18.01 -25.11
CA ALA A 7 21.89 19.44 -24.89
C ALA A 7 21.30 19.73 -23.51
N ALA A 8 22.23 20.01 -22.60
CA ALA A 8 22.13 20.84 -21.40
C ALA A 8 20.73 21.37 -21.01
N SER A 9 20.19 20.85 -19.91
CA SER A 9 19.34 21.62 -19.00
C SER A 9 20.12 21.91 -17.73
N THR A 10 20.51 23.17 -17.60
CA THR A 10 21.21 23.76 -16.46
C THR A 10 20.39 23.55 -15.19
N ALA A 11 20.91 22.77 -14.24
CA ALA A 11 20.38 22.70 -12.88
C ALA A 11 20.50 24.09 -12.23
N MET A 12 19.36 24.76 -12.04
CA MET A 12 19.28 25.95 -11.22
C MET A 12 19.03 25.48 -9.79
N THR A 13 20.11 25.24 -9.04
CA THR A 13 20.04 24.92 -7.61
C THR A 13 19.56 26.16 -6.86
N LEU A 14 18.23 26.30 -6.69
CA LEU A 14 17.69 27.16 -5.65
C LEU A 14 17.99 26.48 -4.32
N ALA A 15 19.10 26.86 -3.69
CA ALA A 15 19.36 26.55 -2.29
C ALA A 15 18.34 27.34 -1.43
N LEU A 16 17.12 26.82 -1.34
CA LEU A 16 16.23 27.13 -0.24
C LEU A 16 16.86 26.49 0.99
N ALA A 17 17.53 27.30 1.80
CA ALA A 17 17.88 26.94 3.15
C ALA A 17 16.58 26.61 3.88
N ALA A 18 16.24 25.33 3.98
CA ALA A 18 15.19 24.87 4.86
C ALA A 18 15.53 25.35 6.28
N PRO A 19 14.58 25.94 7.02
CA PRO A 19 14.81 26.22 8.42
C PRO A 19 15.12 24.89 9.11
N ALA A 20 16.30 24.79 9.71
CA ALA A 20 16.62 23.73 10.65
C ALA A 20 15.68 23.87 11.85
N HIS A 21 14.52 23.21 11.78
CA HIS A 21 13.69 23.00 12.95
C HIS A 21 14.43 22.03 13.87
N ALA A 22 14.76 22.49 15.07
CA ALA A 22 15.43 21.68 16.07
C ALA A 22 14.52 20.51 16.50
N GLN A 23 14.83 19.30 16.06
CA GLN A 23 14.36 18.05 16.65
C GLN A 23 14.92 17.95 18.08
N ASN A 24 14.08 18.17 19.09
CA ASN A 24 14.53 18.21 20.49
C ASN A 24 13.55 17.50 21.46
N ALA A 25 12.70 16.60 20.94
CA ALA A 25 11.88 15.73 21.77
C ALA A 25 12.70 14.54 22.28
N THR A 26 12.52 14.19 23.54
CA THR A 26 13.14 13.01 24.18
C THR A 26 12.07 11.95 24.41
N SER A 27 12.33 10.72 23.97
CA SER A 27 11.51 9.54 24.28
C SER A 27 12.28 8.60 25.19
N ASN A 28 11.62 8.09 26.23
CA ASN A 28 12.12 7.05 27.11
C ASN A 28 11.18 5.84 27.04
N ILE A 29 11.67 4.71 26.52
CA ILE A 29 10.92 3.46 26.41
C ILE A 29 11.50 2.45 27.39
N ILE A 30 10.71 1.92 28.31
CA ILE A 30 11.17 0.95 29.29
C ILE A 30 10.35 -0.33 29.15
N PHE A 31 11.03 -1.41 28.77
CA PHE A 31 10.44 -2.73 28.62
C PHE A 31 10.48 -3.50 29.94
N MET A 32 9.34 -4.04 30.34
CA MET A 32 9.18 -4.95 31.48
C MET A 32 8.75 -6.29 30.91
N MET A 33 9.68 -7.23 30.91
CA MET A 33 9.57 -8.50 30.22
C MET A 33 9.37 -9.63 31.23
N ASP A 34 8.35 -10.44 30.98
CA ASP A 34 8.15 -11.70 31.67
C ASP A 34 9.25 -12.71 31.29
N GLU A 35 9.90 -13.27 32.30
CA GLU A 35 10.94 -14.28 32.17
C GLU A 35 10.44 -15.71 32.41
N SER A 36 9.15 -15.95 32.21
CA SER A 36 8.57 -17.28 32.16
C SER A 36 9.06 -18.07 30.94
N GLY A 37 9.03 -19.40 31.04
CA GLY A 37 9.50 -20.28 29.96
C GLY A 37 8.61 -20.29 28.72
N SER A 38 7.35 -19.89 28.83
CA SER A 38 6.41 -19.73 27.71
C SER A 38 6.70 -18.51 26.85
N MET A 39 7.51 -17.56 27.35
CA MET A 39 7.78 -16.28 26.71
C MET A 39 9.07 -16.23 25.89
N SER A 40 9.73 -17.38 25.66
CA SER A 40 11.05 -17.39 25.01
C SER A 40 11.05 -16.80 23.59
N GLY A 41 9.94 -16.97 22.84
CA GLY A 41 9.83 -16.42 21.48
C GLY A 41 9.67 -14.90 21.47
N GLU A 42 8.95 -14.37 22.46
CA GLU A 42 8.74 -12.94 22.67
C GLU A 42 10.04 -12.26 23.15
N GLN A 43 10.86 -12.96 23.94
CA GLN A 43 12.20 -12.49 24.33
C GLN A 43 13.10 -12.33 23.09
N ASP A 44 13.10 -13.31 22.19
CA ASP A 44 13.86 -13.28 20.94
C ASP A 44 13.35 -12.17 19.99
N PHE A 45 12.02 -11.97 19.91
CA PHE A 45 11.40 -10.91 19.12
C PHE A 45 11.91 -9.52 19.53
N LEU A 46 12.04 -9.28 20.84
CA LEU A 46 12.42 -7.98 21.37
C LEU A 46 13.81 -7.52 20.92
N THR A 47 14.74 -8.46 20.65
CA THR A 47 16.12 -8.17 20.22
C THR A 47 16.16 -7.34 18.95
N GLN A 48 15.37 -7.69 17.93
CA GLN A 48 15.33 -6.95 16.67
C GLN A 48 14.31 -5.81 16.71
N PHE A 49 13.16 -6.02 17.37
CA PHE A 49 12.09 -5.04 17.43
C PHE A 49 12.55 -3.66 17.95
N VAL A 50 13.43 -3.64 18.97
CA VAL A 50 13.93 -2.37 19.52
C VAL A 50 14.70 -1.53 18.50
N LEU A 51 15.45 -2.17 17.59
CA LEU A 51 16.23 -1.46 16.57
C LEU A 51 15.29 -0.82 15.54
N ASP A 52 14.25 -1.56 15.15
CA ASP A 52 13.23 -1.08 14.22
C ASP A 52 12.40 0.04 14.86
N LEU A 53 12.02 -0.12 16.14
CA LEU A 53 11.35 0.91 16.93
C LEU A 53 12.19 2.19 17.04
N ASP A 54 13.52 2.09 17.24
CA ASP A 54 14.38 3.26 17.34
C ASP A 54 14.42 4.09 16.07
N ALA A 55 14.55 3.42 14.92
CA ALA A 55 14.47 4.07 13.61
C ALA A 55 13.13 4.82 13.48
N SER A 56 12.02 4.16 13.83
CA SER A 56 10.68 4.75 13.70
C SER A 56 10.38 5.85 14.72
N LEU A 57 10.93 5.80 15.93
CA LEU A 57 10.86 6.91 16.89
C LEU A 57 11.70 8.11 16.44
N ALA A 58 12.85 7.88 15.79
CA ALA A 58 13.65 8.95 15.20
C ALA A 58 12.84 9.69 14.12
N VAL A 59 12.16 8.93 13.27
CA VAL A 59 11.21 9.40 12.25
C VAL A 59 10.01 10.10 12.90
N GLY A 60 9.57 9.57 14.04
CA GLY A 60 8.54 10.17 14.88
C GLY A 60 8.93 11.52 15.51
N GLY A 61 10.15 12.01 15.27
CA GLY A 61 10.65 13.32 15.66
C GLY A 61 11.39 13.36 17.01
N PHE A 62 11.69 12.20 17.60
CA PHE A 62 12.48 12.09 18.82
C PHE A 62 13.97 12.10 18.52
N GLY A 63 14.61 13.26 18.77
CA GLY A 63 16.05 13.44 18.59
C GLY A 63 16.89 12.68 19.64
N THR A 64 16.34 12.50 20.84
CA THR A 64 16.92 11.68 21.91
C THR A 64 15.99 10.51 22.20
N ARG A 65 16.50 9.29 22.16
CA ARG A 65 15.73 8.06 22.39
C ARG A 65 16.48 7.17 23.36
N ASN A 66 15.84 6.88 24.47
CA ASN A 66 16.41 6.23 25.63
C ASN A 66 15.65 4.94 25.92
N TYR A 67 16.37 3.88 26.27
CA TYR A 67 15.80 2.55 26.41
C TYR A 67 16.20 1.88 27.72
N GLY A 68 15.24 1.29 28.42
CA GLY A 68 15.46 0.46 29.60
C GLY A 68 14.88 -0.95 29.43
N LEU A 69 15.43 -1.91 30.19
CA LEU A 69 14.90 -3.26 30.31
C LEU A 69 14.81 -3.67 31.76
N MET A 70 13.74 -4.37 32.10
CA MET A 70 13.51 -5.07 33.35
C MET A 70 12.94 -6.45 33.05
N GLY A 71 13.43 -7.45 33.76
CA GLY A 71 12.82 -8.78 33.81
C GLY A 71 12.01 -8.95 35.09
N PHE A 72 10.90 -9.67 35.04
CA PHE A 72 10.19 -10.15 36.23
C PHE A 72 9.89 -11.65 36.10
N ALA A 73 9.44 -12.28 37.19
CA ALA A 73 9.39 -13.74 37.31
C ALA A 73 10.75 -14.45 37.17
N ALA A 74 11.86 -13.74 37.42
CA ALA A 74 13.21 -14.21 37.12
C ALA A 74 13.86 -15.09 38.21
N GLY A 75 13.08 -15.76 39.08
CA GLY A 75 13.61 -16.54 40.21
C GLY A 75 14.49 -15.74 41.18
N SER A 76 14.31 -14.41 41.27
CA SER A 76 15.14 -13.51 42.07
C SER A 76 14.70 -13.41 43.55
N THR A 77 15.51 -12.81 44.42
CA THR A 77 15.16 -12.62 45.85
C THR A 77 14.44 -11.31 46.15
N ASN A 78 14.16 -10.46 45.15
CA ASN A 78 13.47 -9.18 45.33
C ASN A 78 11.93 -9.37 45.31
N PRO A 79 11.15 -8.44 45.92
CA PRO A 79 9.69 -8.44 45.74
C PRO A 79 9.32 -8.44 44.24
N GLY A 80 8.42 -9.34 43.82
CA GLY A 80 8.05 -9.52 42.40
C GLY A 80 9.05 -10.29 41.54
N LEU A 81 10.08 -10.91 42.14
CA LEU A 81 11.14 -11.68 41.45
C LEU A 81 11.82 -10.87 40.32
N ILE A 82 12.00 -9.57 40.56
CA ILE A 82 12.51 -8.60 39.58
C ILE A 82 14.02 -8.77 39.33
N ARG A 83 14.44 -8.65 38.06
CA ARG A 83 15.83 -8.52 37.62
C ARG A 83 16.04 -7.23 36.82
N GLU A 84 16.98 -6.42 37.28
CA GLU A 84 17.44 -5.23 36.56
C GLU A 84 18.48 -5.58 35.51
N PHE A 85 18.49 -4.83 34.42
CA PHE A 85 19.49 -4.93 33.35
C PHE A 85 20.30 -3.66 33.24
N THR A 86 21.56 -3.83 32.90
CA THR A 86 22.46 -2.73 32.56
C THR A 86 22.46 -2.53 31.04
N ILE A 87 22.02 -1.36 30.59
CA ILE A 87 21.98 -0.92 29.20
C ILE A 87 23.15 0.05 28.97
N GLY A 88 24.20 -0.39 28.27
CA GLY A 88 25.36 0.46 27.95
C GLY A 88 26.12 0.98 29.19
N GLY A 89 26.03 0.26 30.31
CA GLY A 89 26.64 0.64 31.59
C GLY A 89 25.72 1.39 32.58
N ASN A 90 24.47 1.69 32.21
CA ASN A 90 23.49 2.38 33.06
C ASN A 90 22.13 1.65 33.07
N GLN A 91 21.12 2.11 33.83
CA GLN A 91 19.76 1.54 33.78
C GLN A 91 19.04 1.83 32.45
N ILE A 92 19.45 2.90 31.77
CA ILE A 92 18.86 3.39 30.53
C ILE A 92 20.00 3.73 29.55
N GLY A 93 19.88 3.31 28.29
CA GLY A 93 20.88 3.51 27.24
C GLY A 93 20.25 3.64 25.85
N ASN A 94 21.00 3.29 24.80
CA ASN A 94 20.51 3.34 23.41
C ASN A 94 19.93 1.99 22.95
N ALA A 95 19.33 1.96 21.76
CA ALA A 95 18.68 0.78 21.19
C ALA A 95 19.63 -0.39 20.94
N THR A 96 20.87 -0.15 20.51
CA THR A 96 21.88 -1.19 20.28
C THR A 96 22.27 -1.88 21.59
N ASP A 97 22.48 -1.08 22.65
CA ASP A 97 22.79 -1.60 23.97
C ASP A 97 21.60 -2.37 24.58
N LEU A 98 20.36 -1.91 24.34
CA LEU A 98 19.16 -2.64 24.75
C LEU A 98 19.05 -3.98 24.00
N SER A 99 19.19 -3.97 22.68
CA SER A 99 19.18 -5.18 21.85
C SER A 99 20.18 -6.23 22.39
N ALA A 100 21.41 -5.82 22.71
CA ALA A 100 22.40 -6.70 23.32
C ALA A 100 21.99 -7.19 24.73
N ALA A 101 21.32 -6.35 25.52
CA ALA A 101 20.86 -6.72 26.85
C ALA A 101 19.75 -7.79 26.82
N THR A 102 18.86 -7.76 25.82
CA THR A 102 17.76 -8.75 25.67
C THR A 102 18.27 -10.18 25.55
N LEU A 103 19.46 -10.40 24.99
CA LEU A 103 20.09 -11.73 24.90
C LEU A 103 20.43 -12.35 26.28
N ASN A 104 20.35 -11.56 27.35
CA ASN A 104 20.56 -12.01 28.72
C ASN A 104 19.24 -12.23 29.47
N LEU A 105 18.08 -12.16 28.80
CA LEU A 105 16.81 -12.64 29.35
C LEU A 105 16.90 -14.14 29.61
N THR A 106 16.15 -14.62 30.60
CA THR A 106 16.15 -16.04 30.99
C THR A 106 14.72 -16.55 31.07
N THR A 107 14.56 -17.85 31.36
CA THR A 107 13.26 -18.54 31.39
C THR A 107 12.95 -19.28 32.71
N PRO A 108 13.38 -18.82 33.91
CA PRO A 108 13.18 -19.55 35.15
C PRO A 108 11.71 -19.65 35.58
N GLY A 109 10.88 -18.66 35.22
CA GLY A 109 9.50 -18.50 35.70
C GLY A 109 9.37 -18.25 37.21
N GLY A 110 8.15 -17.96 37.69
CA GLY A 110 7.88 -17.92 39.12
C GLY A 110 6.59 -17.23 39.51
N THR A 111 6.68 -15.92 39.71
CA THR A 111 5.57 -15.06 40.10
C THR A 111 5.56 -13.90 39.13
N GLU A 112 4.49 -13.82 38.38
CA GLU A 112 4.30 -12.94 37.25
C GLU A 112 3.39 -11.75 37.65
N ASP A 113 3.89 -10.86 38.54
CA ASP A 113 3.16 -9.64 38.95
C ASP A 113 3.64 -8.40 38.17
N GLY A 114 2.96 -8.09 37.07
CA GLY A 114 3.23 -6.91 36.26
C GLY A 114 3.08 -5.58 37.01
N TYR A 115 2.24 -5.52 38.07
CA TYR A 115 2.11 -4.31 38.88
C TYR A 115 3.36 -4.06 39.71
N ALA A 116 3.96 -5.11 40.25
CA ALA A 116 5.22 -5.00 40.97
C ALA A 116 6.34 -4.50 40.04
N ALA A 117 6.38 -4.97 38.79
CA ALA A 117 7.35 -4.51 37.80
C ALA A 117 7.17 -3.00 37.48
N ILE A 118 5.95 -2.57 37.19
CA ILE A 118 5.64 -1.16 36.90
C ILE A 118 5.98 -0.26 38.10
N ASP A 119 5.51 -0.62 39.29
CA ASP A 119 5.76 0.14 40.52
C ASP A 119 7.26 0.25 40.82
N TYR A 120 8.01 -0.83 40.61
CA TYR A 120 9.44 -0.83 40.80
C TYR A 120 10.17 0.08 39.81
N VAL A 121 9.85 0.02 38.50
CA VAL A 121 10.46 0.90 37.49
C VAL A 121 10.25 2.36 37.89
N LEU A 122 9.02 2.73 38.20
CA LEU A 122 8.68 4.12 38.54
C LEU A 122 9.37 4.64 39.81
N LYS A 123 9.68 3.76 40.76
CA LYS A 123 10.38 4.12 42.01
C LYS A 123 11.90 4.11 41.91
N ASN A 124 12.48 3.24 41.08
CA ASN A 124 13.91 2.93 41.14
C ASN A 124 14.69 3.31 39.88
N TYR A 125 14.03 3.51 38.72
CA TYR A 125 14.74 3.93 37.51
C TYR A 125 14.94 5.45 37.52
N THR A 126 16.16 5.89 37.21
CA THR A 126 16.43 7.32 36.97
C THR A 126 16.06 7.65 35.52
N ILE A 127 14.79 7.97 35.28
CA ILE A 127 14.24 8.24 33.95
C ILE A 127 14.58 9.68 33.51
N PRO A 128 15.23 9.89 32.35
CA PRO A 128 15.48 11.23 31.81
C PRO A 128 14.18 12.02 31.59
N ALA A 129 14.26 13.35 31.66
CA ALA A 129 13.10 14.20 31.34
C ALA A 129 12.70 14.03 29.86
N GLY A 130 11.43 13.73 29.61
CA GLY A 130 10.91 13.44 28.26
C GLY A 130 9.63 12.63 28.34
N ASN A 131 9.12 12.22 27.18
CA ASN A 131 7.93 11.37 27.11
C ASN A 131 8.32 9.95 27.49
N THR A 132 7.64 9.38 28.50
CA THR A 132 7.96 8.06 29.03
C THR A 132 6.88 7.06 28.65
N THR A 133 7.27 5.97 27.99
CA THR A 133 6.39 4.84 27.68
C THR A 133 6.90 3.61 28.40
N LEU A 134 6.04 3.04 29.23
CA LEU A 134 6.25 1.75 29.85
C LEU A 134 5.65 0.67 28.92
N VAL A 135 6.38 -0.42 28.70
CA VAL A 135 5.92 -1.53 27.86
C VAL A 135 5.93 -2.80 28.71
N LEU A 136 4.75 -3.28 29.09
CA LEU A 136 4.57 -4.54 29.82
C LEU A 136 4.35 -5.68 28.83
N ILE A 137 5.12 -6.76 28.96
CA ILE A 137 5.05 -7.93 28.08
C ILE A 137 4.93 -9.19 28.95
N THR A 138 3.80 -9.90 28.89
CA THR A 138 3.53 -11.14 29.65
C THR A 138 2.39 -11.95 29.05
N ASP A 139 2.44 -13.27 29.15
CA ASP A 139 1.32 -14.15 28.79
C ASP A 139 0.50 -14.62 29.99
N GLU A 140 0.78 -14.11 31.19
CA GLU A 140 0.11 -14.52 32.43
C GLU A 140 -0.90 -13.47 32.92
N ASP A 141 -1.75 -13.89 33.86
CA ASP A 141 -2.52 -12.97 34.69
C ASP A 141 -1.68 -12.45 35.88
N ARG A 142 -2.30 -11.67 36.77
CA ARG A 142 -1.57 -11.07 37.88
C ARG A 142 -1.42 -12.04 39.05
N ASP A 143 -0.18 -12.41 39.36
CA ASP A 143 0.16 -13.21 40.54
C ASP A 143 0.49 -12.36 41.79
N ASP A 144 -0.54 -11.97 42.54
CA ASP A 144 -0.38 -11.14 43.74
C ASP A 144 0.31 -11.87 44.90
N THR A 145 1.63 -11.78 44.97
CA THR A 145 2.45 -12.43 46.02
C THR A 145 2.98 -11.49 47.08
N THR A 146 2.81 -10.18 46.89
CA THR A 146 3.18 -9.21 47.93
C THR A 146 2.01 -9.03 48.88
N SER A 147 2.25 -9.23 50.17
CA SER A 147 1.27 -9.06 51.25
C SER A 147 0.83 -7.59 51.47
N GLY A 148 0.86 -6.76 50.42
CA GLY A 148 0.57 -5.34 50.42
C GLY A 148 0.02 -4.86 49.08
N ASN A 149 -1.25 -5.14 48.82
CA ASN A 149 -2.23 -4.33 48.06
C ASN A 149 -1.63 -3.27 47.10
N VAL A 150 -0.87 -3.67 46.08
CA VAL A 150 -0.66 -2.76 44.95
C VAL A 150 -1.93 -2.85 44.12
N LEU A 151 -2.85 -1.91 44.33
CA LEU A 151 -4.14 -1.92 43.66
C LEU A 151 -4.02 -1.26 42.29
N TYR A 152 -4.92 -1.62 41.37
CA TYR A 152 -5.07 -0.97 40.06
C TYR A 152 -4.99 0.57 40.16
N ALA A 153 -5.72 1.14 41.12
CA ALA A 153 -5.78 2.59 41.31
C ALA A 153 -4.44 3.20 41.76
N ASP A 154 -3.63 2.46 42.52
CA ASP A 154 -2.32 2.91 42.97
C ASP A 154 -1.33 2.92 41.81
N VAL A 155 -1.32 1.87 40.98
CA VAL A 155 -0.46 1.79 39.79
C VAL A 155 -0.84 2.83 38.76
N LEU A 156 -2.14 2.97 38.45
CA LEU A 156 -2.61 3.98 37.51
C LEU A 156 -2.24 5.39 37.97
N ASN A 157 -2.41 5.69 39.26
CA ASN A 157 -2.02 6.98 39.82
C ASN A 157 -0.50 7.20 39.76
N ALA A 158 0.31 6.16 40.00
CA ALA A 158 1.76 6.24 39.87
C ALA A 158 2.18 6.55 38.42
N ILE A 159 1.61 5.85 37.42
CA ILE A 159 1.86 6.09 35.99
C ILE A 159 1.48 7.53 35.62
N GLN A 160 0.28 7.97 35.99
CA GLN A 160 -0.21 9.31 35.69
C GLN A 160 0.60 10.40 36.39
N THR A 161 1.03 10.18 37.63
CA THR A 161 1.90 11.10 38.38
C THR A 161 3.28 11.21 37.74
N ALA A 162 3.80 10.12 37.21
CA ALA A 162 5.04 10.11 36.43
C ALA A 162 4.89 10.74 35.04
N GLY A 163 3.66 11.03 34.58
CA GLY A 163 3.38 11.49 33.23
C GLY A 163 3.77 10.46 32.16
N ALA A 164 3.71 9.18 32.49
CA ALA A 164 4.03 8.08 31.59
C ALA A 164 2.75 7.51 30.95
N ASN A 165 2.93 6.81 29.82
CA ASN A 165 1.90 5.95 29.22
C ASN A 165 2.28 4.48 29.37
N LEU A 166 1.31 3.59 29.21
CA LEU A 166 1.50 2.15 29.28
C LEU A 166 1.03 1.48 27.99
N VAL A 167 1.90 0.66 27.40
CA VAL A 167 1.56 -0.30 26.36
C VAL A 167 1.62 -1.70 26.96
N ALA A 168 0.57 -2.48 26.78
CA ALA A 168 0.50 -3.87 27.25
C ALA A 168 0.51 -4.82 26.04
N MET A 169 1.51 -5.67 25.96
CA MET A 169 1.53 -6.83 25.07
C MET A 169 1.20 -8.05 25.91
N VAL A 170 -0.02 -8.54 25.79
CA VAL A 170 -0.53 -9.58 26.67
C VAL A 170 -1.24 -10.69 25.91
N ASP A 171 -1.32 -11.88 26.50
CA ASP A 171 -2.12 -12.99 25.96
C ASP A 171 -3.61 -12.67 26.16
N ILE A 172 -4.18 -11.95 25.19
CA ILE A 172 -5.60 -11.61 25.14
C ILE A 172 -6.06 -11.51 23.70
N GLY A 173 -7.21 -12.11 23.37
CA GLY A 173 -7.80 -11.94 22.05
C GLY A 173 -8.47 -10.57 21.91
N ILE A 174 -8.26 -9.91 20.77
CA ILE A 174 -8.91 -8.64 20.45
C ILE A 174 -9.90 -8.86 19.30
N ARG A 175 -11.11 -8.31 19.42
CA ARG A 175 -12.11 -8.30 18.35
C ARG A 175 -12.44 -6.88 17.94
N ASP A 176 -12.63 -6.69 16.64
CA ASP A 176 -13.23 -5.48 16.11
C ASP A 176 -14.76 -5.47 16.28
N ALA A 177 -15.39 -4.37 15.88
CA ALA A 177 -16.84 -4.22 15.93
C ALA A 177 -17.61 -5.22 15.04
N ASN A 178 -16.95 -5.89 14.09
CA ASN A 178 -17.54 -6.93 13.24
C ASN A 178 -17.30 -8.35 13.78
N GLY A 179 -16.48 -8.51 14.82
CA GLY A 179 -16.10 -9.80 15.40
C GLY A 179 -14.86 -10.45 14.76
N ASP A 180 -14.14 -9.74 13.91
CA ASP A 180 -12.89 -10.19 13.30
C ASP A 180 -11.74 -10.12 14.31
N ALA A 181 -10.77 -11.03 14.18
CA ALA A 181 -9.58 -11.05 15.04
C ALA A 181 -8.69 -9.85 14.73
N ALA A 182 -8.14 -9.24 15.77
CA ALA A 182 -7.30 -8.07 15.64
C ALA A 182 -5.98 -8.19 16.40
N ILE A 183 -5.05 -7.31 16.02
CA ILE A 183 -3.66 -7.28 16.48
C ILE A 183 -3.48 -6.39 17.69
N SER A 184 -4.05 -5.17 17.67
CA SER A 184 -3.91 -4.23 18.77
C SER A 184 -5.06 -3.24 18.83
N THR A 185 -5.21 -2.55 19.95
CA THR A 185 -6.24 -1.54 20.16
C THR A 185 -5.83 -0.43 21.14
N ASP A 186 -6.34 0.78 20.93
CA ASP A 186 -6.31 1.89 21.88
C ASP A 186 -7.64 2.04 22.67
N GLY A 187 -8.50 1.02 22.64
CA GLY A 187 -9.81 1.01 23.30
C GLY A 187 -10.93 1.69 22.49
N THR A 188 -10.59 2.38 21.41
CA THR A 188 -11.56 2.98 20.47
C THR A 188 -11.37 2.43 19.06
N THR A 189 -10.12 2.27 18.66
CA THR A 189 -9.67 1.84 17.35
C THR A 189 -8.90 0.54 17.52
N THR A 190 -9.03 -0.35 16.56
CA THR A 190 -8.41 -1.67 16.54
C THR A 190 -7.74 -1.90 15.20
N LEU A 191 -6.56 -2.53 15.20
CA LEU A 191 -5.79 -2.82 14.00
C LEU A 191 -5.97 -4.30 13.60
N ILE A 192 -6.53 -4.58 12.43
CA ILE A 192 -6.71 -5.93 11.90
C ILE A 192 -5.63 -6.23 10.86
N GLN A 193 -5.11 -7.46 10.86
CA GLN A 193 -4.15 -7.92 9.86
C GLN A 193 -4.69 -7.81 8.43
N THR A 194 -3.85 -7.32 7.51
CA THR A 194 -4.07 -7.34 6.06
C THR A 194 -2.76 -7.75 5.37
N GLY A 195 -2.56 -9.06 5.14
CA GLY A 195 -1.27 -9.60 4.70
C GLY A 195 -0.19 -9.36 5.76
N THR A 196 0.94 -8.76 5.38
CA THR A 196 2.03 -8.36 6.28
C THR A 196 1.81 -6.99 6.93
N THR A 197 0.69 -6.31 6.66
CA THR A 197 0.34 -4.98 7.20
C THR A 197 -0.96 -5.04 8.01
N PHE A 198 -1.55 -3.88 8.34
CA PHE A 198 -2.81 -3.79 9.07
C PHE A 198 -3.74 -2.69 8.54
N ALA A 199 -5.03 -2.85 8.80
CA ALA A 199 -6.07 -1.86 8.58
C ALA A 199 -6.71 -1.44 9.91
N SER A 200 -7.22 -0.21 9.98
CA SER A 200 -7.89 0.33 11.16
C SER A 200 -9.40 0.14 11.09
N THR A 201 -10.02 -0.22 12.22
CA THR A 201 -11.46 -0.41 12.39
C THR A 201 -11.89 -0.01 13.80
N ALA A 202 -13.20 0.08 14.03
CA ALA A 202 -13.73 0.33 15.36
C ALA A 202 -13.48 -0.86 16.30
N HIS A 203 -13.11 -0.58 17.54
CA HIS A 203 -12.96 -1.61 18.56
C HIS A 203 -14.30 -2.28 18.89
N GLY A 204 -14.28 -3.60 19.05
CA GLY A 204 -15.42 -4.39 19.49
C GLY A 204 -15.31 -4.71 20.97
N ASN A 205 -14.56 -5.76 21.29
CA ASN A 205 -14.36 -6.23 22.65
C ASN A 205 -13.10 -7.09 22.76
N PHE A 206 -12.61 -7.26 24.00
CA PHE A 206 -11.66 -8.32 24.32
C PHE A 206 -12.37 -9.68 24.41
N VAL A 207 -11.65 -10.75 24.04
CA VAL A 207 -12.09 -12.14 24.17
C VAL A 207 -10.93 -13.01 24.61
N GLY A 208 -11.19 -13.98 25.47
CA GLY A 208 -10.10 -14.75 26.06
C GLY A 208 -9.29 -13.90 27.04
N GLY A 209 -8.05 -14.32 27.30
CA GLY A 209 -7.27 -13.84 28.43
C GLY A 209 -7.33 -14.82 29.61
N TYR A 210 -6.17 -15.07 30.21
CA TYR A 210 -6.09 -15.86 31.43
C TYR A 210 -6.51 -15.00 32.63
N GLY A 211 -7.15 -15.63 33.62
CA GLY A 211 -7.61 -15.01 34.86
C GLY A 211 -8.09 -13.56 34.76
N THR A 212 -7.28 -12.62 35.29
CA THR A 212 -7.59 -11.19 35.38
C THR A 212 -6.82 -10.30 34.39
N THR A 213 -6.12 -10.86 33.40
CA THR A 213 -5.28 -10.11 32.43
C THR A 213 -5.98 -8.88 31.81
N GLU A 214 -7.25 -9.01 31.42
CA GLU A 214 -8.03 -7.88 30.87
C GLU A 214 -8.16 -6.74 31.89
N ALA A 215 -8.68 -7.06 33.09
CA ALA A 215 -8.95 -6.08 34.12
C ALA A 215 -7.68 -5.46 34.71
N ASP A 216 -6.60 -6.24 34.81
CA ASP A 216 -5.37 -5.79 35.46
C ASP A 216 -4.44 -5.07 34.48
N TYR A 217 -4.26 -5.56 33.25
CA TYR A 217 -3.26 -5.04 32.32
C TYR A 217 -3.85 -4.31 31.12
N ALA A 218 -4.88 -4.88 30.46
CA ALA A 218 -5.47 -4.26 29.27
C ALA A 218 -6.18 -2.95 29.64
N ASP A 219 -7.08 -2.99 30.63
CA ASP A 219 -7.80 -1.82 31.13
C ASP A 219 -6.83 -0.76 31.70
N LEU A 220 -5.76 -1.20 32.39
CA LEU A 220 -4.76 -0.30 32.95
C LEU A 220 -4.02 0.47 31.86
N ALA A 221 -3.61 -0.22 30.78
CA ALA A 221 -2.99 0.42 29.63
C ALA A 221 -3.93 1.46 29.02
N LEU A 222 -5.17 1.06 28.71
CA LEU A 222 -6.18 1.92 28.09
C LEU A 222 -6.63 3.11 28.96
N ALA A 223 -6.41 3.06 30.27
CA ALA A 223 -6.66 4.19 31.18
C ALA A 223 -5.59 5.30 31.09
N THR A 224 -4.50 5.10 30.33
CA THR A 224 -3.48 6.11 30.05
C THR A 224 -3.78 6.89 28.75
N LYS A 225 -3.24 8.11 28.59
CA LYS A 225 -3.65 9.03 27.50
C LYS A 225 -3.20 8.59 26.10
N GLY A 226 -2.21 7.70 26.00
CA GLY A 226 -1.76 7.07 24.75
C GLY A 226 -1.68 5.55 24.84
N GLY A 227 -2.45 4.94 25.74
CA GLY A 227 -2.37 3.52 26.01
C GLY A 227 -2.75 2.64 24.82
N CYS A 228 -2.10 1.49 24.71
CA CYS A 228 -2.46 0.47 23.73
C CYS A 228 -2.30 -0.93 24.32
N VAL A 229 -3.15 -1.84 23.86
CA VAL A 229 -3.10 -3.27 24.13
C VAL A 229 -2.83 -4.02 22.83
N ALA A 230 -1.86 -4.94 22.82
CA ALA A 230 -1.54 -5.79 21.69
C ALA A 230 -1.71 -7.28 22.05
N ASP A 231 -2.36 -8.03 21.16
CA ASP A 231 -2.62 -9.46 21.29
C ASP A 231 -1.35 -10.24 20.96
N LEU A 232 -0.69 -10.72 22.01
CA LEU A 232 0.54 -11.51 21.93
C LEU A 232 0.36 -12.78 21.08
N ASN A 233 -0.85 -13.33 20.97
CA ASN A 233 -1.10 -14.50 20.13
C ASN A 233 -0.87 -14.22 18.66
N GLN A 234 -1.06 -12.98 18.18
CA GLN A 234 -0.79 -12.66 16.78
C GLN A 234 0.71 -12.76 16.44
N LEU A 235 1.60 -12.45 17.39
CA LEU A 235 3.03 -12.70 17.21
C LEU A 235 3.32 -14.20 17.12
N ARG A 236 2.71 -15.00 18.00
CA ARG A 236 2.90 -16.46 18.09
C ARG A 236 2.43 -17.22 16.84
N LEU A 237 1.54 -16.64 16.04
CA LEU A 237 1.11 -17.22 14.76
C LEU A 237 2.24 -17.29 13.71
N GLY A 238 3.28 -16.45 13.83
CA GLY A 238 4.39 -16.41 12.88
C GLY A 238 4.01 -15.86 11.49
N GLY A 239 4.95 -15.94 10.54
CA GLY A 239 4.74 -15.53 9.15
C GLY A 239 4.21 -14.09 9.01
N ASP A 240 3.21 -13.91 8.14
CA ASP A 240 2.59 -12.61 7.87
C ASP A 240 1.92 -11.99 9.11
N ALA A 241 1.39 -12.82 10.02
CA ALA A 241 0.74 -12.35 11.25
C ALA A 241 1.76 -11.73 12.20
N ALA A 242 2.93 -12.37 12.36
CA ALA A 242 4.02 -11.82 13.16
C ALA A 242 4.60 -10.52 12.55
N ALA A 243 4.69 -10.43 11.22
CA ALA A 243 5.12 -9.21 10.54
C ALA A 243 4.13 -8.05 10.75
N ALA A 244 2.83 -8.31 10.57
CA ALA A 244 1.79 -7.32 10.82
C ALA A 244 1.72 -6.91 12.30
N PHE A 245 1.92 -7.88 13.21
CA PHE A 245 2.04 -7.63 14.64
C PHE A 245 3.19 -6.69 14.98
N ALA A 246 4.39 -6.93 14.45
CA ALA A 246 5.55 -6.09 14.70
C ALA A 246 5.28 -4.62 14.34
N LEU A 247 4.67 -4.38 13.18
CA LEU A 247 4.29 -3.04 12.74
C LEU A 247 3.20 -2.41 13.62
N ALA A 248 2.15 -3.17 13.96
CA ALA A 248 1.05 -2.66 14.79
C ALA A 248 1.52 -2.36 16.22
N PHE A 249 2.38 -3.20 16.78
CA PHE A 249 2.95 -3.02 18.10
C PHE A 249 3.92 -1.82 18.14
N GLN A 250 4.75 -1.65 17.10
CA GLN A 250 5.57 -0.47 16.92
C GLN A 250 4.72 0.81 16.89
N THR A 251 3.61 0.80 16.13
CA THR A 251 2.64 1.90 16.11
C THR A 251 2.09 2.20 17.50
N CYS A 252 1.76 1.18 18.29
CA CYS A 252 1.30 1.35 19.67
C CYS A 252 2.34 2.04 20.56
N VAL A 253 3.60 1.60 20.52
CA VAL A 253 4.67 2.20 21.32
C VAL A 253 4.95 3.65 20.89
N ILE A 254 4.93 3.94 19.60
CA ILE A 254 5.13 5.30 19.08
C ILE A 254 3.97 6.23 19.48
N ASN A 255 2.72 5.77 19.38
CA ASN A 255 1.55 6.55 19.78
C ASN A 255 1.56 6.83 21.30
N ALA A 256 1.91 5.82 22.10
CA ALA A 256 2.10 5.99 23.54
C ALA A 256 3.23 6.97 23.87
N ALA A 257 4.31 6.99 23.10
CA ALA A 257 5.39 7.96 23.30
C ALA A 257 4.99 9.40 22.94
N THR A 258 3.86 9.61 22.26
CA THR A 258 3.51 10.90 21.64
C THR A 258 2.19 11.49 22.14
N ASP A 259 1.53 10.82 23.08
CA ASP A 259 0.21 11.18 23.62
C ASP A 259 -0.88 11.32 22.54
N ALA A 260 -0.65 10.75 21.35
CA ALA A 260 -1.56 10.82 20.22
C ALA A 260 -2.26 9.47 20.08
N GLY A 261 -3.56 9.40 20.42
CA GLY A 261 -4.42 8.30 19.97
C GLY A 261 -4.20 8.06 18.47
N THR A 262 -4.18 6.78 18.08
CA THR A 262 -3.55 6.23 16.86
C THR A 262 -3.45 7.17 15.63
N LYS A 263 -2.22 7.60 15.28
CA LYS A 263 -1.94 8.45 14.08
C LYS A 263 -0.61 8.17 13.36
N PHE A 264 -0.11 6.94 13.39
CA PHE A 264 1.03 6.54 12.57
C PHE A 264 0.64 5.39 11.62
N ILE A 265 0.42 5.73 10.35
CA ILE A 265 0.25 4.76 9.26
C ILE A 265 1.18 5.21 8.13
N LEU A 266 2.38 4.62 8.06
CA LEU A 266 3.29 4.79 6.93
C LEU A 266 3.24 3.52 6.09
N THR A 267 2.15 3.34 5.35
CA THR A 267 2.01 2.24 4.39
C THR A 267 2.58 2.70 3.05
N THR A 268 3.76 2.21 2.70
CA THR A 268 4.37 2.40 1.37
C THR A 268 3.52 1.83 0.23
N ASP A 269 2.56 0.97 0.54
CA ASP A 269 1.53 0.49 -0.38
C ASP A 269 0.74 1.62 -1.05
N ILE A 270 0.57 2.76 -0.38
CA ILE A 270 -0.17 3.89 -0.96
C ILE A 270 0.59 4.47 -2.16
N PHE A 271 1.93 4.55 -2.09
CA PHE A 271 2.78 4.99 -3.19
C PHE A 271 2.65 4.07 -4.40
N ARG A 272 2.66 2.75 -4.17
CA ARG A 272 2.41 1.76 -5.21
C ARG A 272 1.02 1.94 -5.82
N ASN A 273 0.00 1.97 -4.98
CA ASN A 273 -1.39 1.91 -5.40
C ASN A 273 -1.78 3.17 -6.19
N SER A 274 -1.26 4.34 -5.85
CA SER A 274 -1.48 5.56 -6.63
C SER A 274 -0.84 5.47 -8.03
N SER A 275 0.44 5.09 -8.13
CA SER A 275 1.14 4.92 -9.41
C SER A 275 0.51 3.84 -10.29
N MET A 276 0.18 2.68 -9.71
CA MET A 276 -0.39 1.55 -10.45
C MET A 276 -1.82 1.82 -10.91
N THR A 277 -2.64 2.47 -10.09
CA THR A 277 -4.00 2.89 -10.47
C THR A 277 -3.97 3.71 -11.76
N VAL A 278 -3.05 4.67 -11.85
CA VAL A 278 -2.92 5.55 -13.01
C VAL A 278 -2.44 4.78 -14.24
N ALA A 279 -1.36 4.00 -14.10
CA ALA A 279 -0.76 3.28 -15.21
C ALA A 279 -1.72 2.24 -15.81
N GLN A 280 -2.44 1.51 -14.96
CA GLN A 280 -3.39 0.48 -15.40
C GLN A 280 -4.62 1.09 -16.08
N ASN A 281 -5.07 2.27 -15.62
CA ASN A 281 -6.17 3.00 -16.26
C ASN A 281 -5.84 3.31 -17.73
N ILE A 282 -4.68 3.92 -17.95
CA ILE A 282 -4.20 4.31 -19.28
C ILE A 282 -4.10 3.10 -20.20
N ARG A 283 -3.47 2.03 -19.72
CA ARG A 283 -3.29 0.80 -20.51
C ARG A 283 -4.62 0.19 -20.91
N ALA A 284 -5.57 0.12 -19.99
CA ALA A 284 -6.91 -0.36 -20.31
C ALA A 284 -7.55 0.48 -21.43
N GLN A 285 -7.43 1.81 -21.40
CA GLN A 285 -7.98 2.67 -22.45
C GLN A 285 -7.27 2.50 -23.79
N ILE A 286 -5.94 2.50 -23.81
CA ILE A 286 -5.17 2.34 -25.05
C ILE A 286 -5.46 0.98 -25.68
N ARG A 287 -5.53 -0.07 -24.85
CA ARG A 287 -5.91 -1.41 -25.29
C ARG A 287 -7.29 -1.41 -25.93
N ILE A 288 -8.28 -0.78 -25.30
CA ILE A 288 -9.62 -0.65 -25.88
C ILE A 288 -9.56 0.07 -27.22
N LEU A 289 -8.91 1.23 -27.30
CA LEU A 289 -8.80 2.03 -28.53
C LEU A 289 -8.11 1.28 -29.67
N ALA A 290 -7.05 0.53 -29.35
CA ALA A 290 -6.33 -0.31 -30.31
C ALA A 290 -7.25 -1.40 -30.89
N LEU A 291 -8.14 -1.95 -30.06
CA LEU A 291 -8.97 -3.10 -30.39
C LEU A 291 -10.34 -2.72 -30.97
N VAL A 292 -10.80 -1.49 -30.74
CA VAL A 292 -12.02 -0.96 -31.33
C VAL A 292 -11.86 -0.89 -32.85
N LYS A 293 -12.72 -1.62 -33.56
CA LYS A 293 -12.76 -1.64 -35.03
C LYS A 293 -13.43 -0.39 -35.56
N SER A 294 -12.68 0.45 -36.26
CA SER A 294 -13.25 1.37 -37.22
C SER A 294 -13.76 0.54 -38.41
N TYR A 295 -15.08 0.43 -38.58
CA TYR A 295 -15.64 -0.20 -39.77
C TYR A 295 -15.29 0.71 -40.96
N LEU A 296 -14.21 0.40 -41.67
CA LEU A 296 -13.96 0.93 -43.00
C LEU A 296 -14.98 0.25 -43.90
N GLY A 297 -15.99 1.01 -44.30
CA GLY A 297 -16.96 0.54 -45.28
C GLY A 297 -16.23 0.21 -46.57
N THR A 298 -16.15 -1.08 -46.91
CA THR A 298 -16.40 -1.64 -48.23
C THR A 298 -16.24 -3.15 -48.13
N GLY A 299 -17.37 -3.86 -48.11
CA GLY A 299 -17.40 -5.29 -48.43
C GLY A 299 -16.68 -6.21 -47.46
N GLY A 300 -17.44 -6.99 -46.68
CA GLY A 300 -16.85 -7.93 -45.74
C GLY A 300 -15.97 -8.99 -46.40
N PHE A 301 -15.52 -9.94 -45.57
CA PHE A 301 -15.04 -11.25 -46.02
C PHE A 301 -15.95 -11.95 -47.04
N TYR A 302 -17.21 -11.50 -47.22
CA TYR A 302 -17.95 -11.61 -48.48
C TYR A 302 -18.89 -10.40 -48.63
N SER A 303 -18.62 -9.47 -49.55
CA SER A 303 -19.66 -8.69 -50.26
C SER A 303 -19.03 -7.69 -51.23
N THR A 304 -19.38 -7.83 -52.49
CA THR A 304 -19.09 -6.90 -53.59
C THR A 304 -20.00 -5.68 -53.52
N GLN A 305 -19.41 -4.50 -53.71
CA GLN A 305 -19.92 -3.26 -54.33
C GLN A 305 -19.72 -1.99 -53.50
N GLY A 306 -19.16 -0.96 -54.16
CA GLY A 306 -19.44 0.45 -53.83
C GLY A 306 -18.24 1.36 -53.55
N ASN A 307 -17.34 1.52 -54.52
CA ASN A 307 -16.45 2.69 -54.60
C ASN A 307 -17.28 3.98 -54.58
N ALA A 308 -17.26 4.75 -53.49
CA ALA A 308 -17.33 6.22 -53.51
C ALA A 308 -17.25 6.80 -52.10
N ILE A 309 -16.43 7.84 -51.96
CA ILE A 309 -16.22 8.71 -50.78
C ILE A 309 -15.23 8.13 -49.75
N VAL A 310 -13.95 8.12 -50.11
CA VAL A 310 -12.85 8.25 -49.14
C VAL A 310 -12.00 9.42 -49.63
N ASN A 311 -12.50 10.64 -49.37
CA ASN A 311 -11.67 11.84 -49.47
C ASN A 311 -11.54 12.36 -48.05
N ASP A 312 -10.42 11.96 -47.48
CA ASP A 312 -10.00 12.04 -46.11
C ASP A 312 -9.02 13.25 -46.05
N MET A 313 -9.07 14.07 -44.98
CA MET A 313 -8.53 15.45 -44.96
C MET A 313 -6.99 15.55 -45.13
N LEU A 314 -6.27 14.43 -45.01
CA LEU A 314 -4.84 14.29 -45.31
C LEU A 314 -4.54 13.26 -46.42
N GLY A 315 -5.54 12.47 -46.82
CA GLY A 315 -5.44 11.50 -47.92
C GLY A 315 -4.56 10.27 -47.62
N ILE A 316 -4.36 9.92 -46.34
CA ILE A 316 -3.55 8.78 -45.93
C ILE A 316 -4.47 7.68 -45.40
N GLU A 317 -4.87 6.79 -46.30
CA GLU A 317 -5.72 5.65 -45.98
C GLU A 317 -5.16 4.83 -44.80
N GLY A 318 -6.02 4.58 -43.80
CA GLY A 318 -5.68 3.79 -42.63
C GLY A 318 -5.10 4.57 -41.46
N LEU A 319 -4.84 5.87 -41.60
CA LEU A 319 -4.44 6.74 -40.49
C LEU A 319 -5.65 7.15 -39.63
N ARG A 320 -5.50 7.02 -38.32
CA ARG A 320 -6.49 7.42 -37.32
C ARG A 320 -5.82 8.27 -36.25
N GLY A 321 -6.48 9.35 -35.84
CA GLY A 321 -6.15 10.09 -34.62
C GLY A 321 -7.29 10.00 -33.60
N TYR A 322 -6.96 10.06 -32.32
CA TYR A 322 -7.95 10.02 -31.25
C TYR A 322 -7.52 10.84 -30.04
N ALA A 323 -8.52 11.31 -29.29
CA ALA A 323 -8.36 11.91 -27.98
C ALA A 323 -9.37 11.28 -27.01
N PHE A 324 -8.98 11.06 -25.78
CA PHE A 324 -9.76 10.34 -24.78
C PHE A 324 -9.57 10.95 -23.39
N ALA A 325 -10.66 11.42 -22.78
CA ALA A 325 -10.66 11.95 -21.43
C ALA A 325 -11.19 10.90 -20.45
N THR A 326 -10.57 10.78 -19.28
CA THR A 326 -10.94 9.83 -18.24
C THR A 326 -11.18 10.49 -16.90
N ALA A 327 -12.03 9.85 -16.11
CA ALA A 327 -12.12 10.05 -14.67
C ALA A 327 -12.20 8.68 -13.98
N SER A 328 -11.48 8.52 -12.89
CA SER A 328 -11.46 7.32 -12.07
C SER A 328 -11.70 7.66 -10.60
N SER A 329 -12.30 6.71 -9.90
CA SER A 329 -12.42 6.74 -8.44
C SER A 329 -12.35 5.33 -7.90
N GLY A 330 -11.87 5.17 -6.67
CA GLY A 330 -11.65 3.87 -6.08
C GLY A 330 -11.29 3.94 -4.61
N SER A 331 -10.96 2.79 -4.06
CA SER A 331 -10.44 2.64 -2.71
C SER A 331 -9.36 1.56 -2.69
N ALA A 332 -8.39 1.70 -1.80
CA ALA A 332 -7.36 0.70 -1.50
C ALA A 332 -7.37 0.30 -0.02
N SER A 333 -6.59 -0.70 0.35
CA SER A 333 -6.38 -1.13 1.74
C SER A 333 -5.92 0.03 2.62
N GLY A 334 -6.22 -0.04 3.93
CA GLY A 334 -5.93 1.04 4.86
C GLY A 334 -6.91 2.22 4.82
N GLY A 335 -8.07 2.05 4.15
CA GLY A 335 -9.09 3.09 4.06
C GLY A 335 -8.70 4.25 3.14
N THR A 336 -7.83 3.97 2.16
CA THR A 336 -7.37 4.98 1.20
C THR A 336 -8.40 5.17 0.10
N ASP A 337 -8.89 6.39 -0.08
CA ASP A 337 -9.69 6.79 -1.24
C ASP A 337 -8.77 7.21 -2.39
N LEU A 338 -9.10 6.78 -3.61
CA LEU A 338 -8.33 7.05 -4.81
C LEU A 338 -9.17 7.84 -5.80
N SER A 339 -8.60 8.87 -6.42
CA SER A 339 -9.25 9.62 -7.49
C SER A 339 -8.28 9.99 -8.60
N GLY A 340 -8.76 10.07 -9.85
CA GLY A 340 -7.90 10.40 -10.98
C GLY A 340 -8.64 10.99 -12.16
N LYS A 341 -7.97 11.83 -12.94
CA LYS A 341 -8.47 12.39 -14.20
C LYS A 341 -7.36 12.44 -15.23
N GLY A 342 -7.71 12.16 -16.47
CA GLY A 342 -6.70 12.00 -17.51
C GLY A 342 -7.11 12.46 -18.89
N LEU A 343 -6.10 12.73 -19.71
CA LEU A 343 -6.24 12.91 -21.15
C LEU A 343 -5.20 12.05 -21.86
N THR A 344 -5.66 11.23 -22.79
CA THR A 344 -4.83 10.47 -23.72
C THR A 344 -5.06 10.99 -25.13
N ILE A 345 -3.99 11.15 -25.88
CA ILE A 345 -4.00 11.54 -27.29
C ILE A 345 -3.11 10.56 -28.05
N GLY A 346 -3.53 10.14 -29.23
CA GLY A 346 -2.73 9.23 -30.00
C GLY A 346 -3.12 9.13 -31.45
N ALA A 347 -2.33 8.35 -32.16
CA ALA A 347 -2.56 8.03 -33.54
C ALA A 347 -2.12 6.60 -33.84
N ASP A 348 -2.81 5.98 -34.79
CA ASP A 348 -2.45 4.67 -35.28
C ASP A 348 -2.64 4.57 -36.80
N TYR A 349 -1.90 3.63 -37.36
CA TYR A 349 -1.99 3.25 -38.76
C TYR A 349 -2.49 1.82 -38.86
N THR A 350 -3.54 1.62 -39.65
CA THR A 350 -4.12 0.31 -39.94
C THR A 350 -3.84 -0.06 -41.39
N PHE A 351 -3.09 -1.15 -41.58
CA PHE A 351 -2.95 -1.84 -42.85
C PHE A 351 -3.87 -3.05 -42.89
N GLN A 352 -4.74 -3.13 -43.88
CA GLN A 352 -5.68 -4.24 -44.00
C GLN A 352 -5.63 -4.85 -45.40
N THR A 353 -5.56 -6.19 -45.44
CA THR A 353 -5.75 -6.99 -46.66
C THR A 353 -6.94 -7.94 -46.47
N GLN A 354 -7.23 -8.75 -47.49
CA GLN A 354 -8.22 -9.81 -47.35
C GLN A 354 -7.82 -10.91 -46.35
N GLN A 355 -6.53 -11.07 -46.03
CA GLN A 355 -6.06 -12.18 -45.19
C GLN A 355 -5.68 -11.75 -43.78
N TYR A 356 -5.25 -10.51 -43.61
CA TYR A 356 -4.73 -10.01 -42.34
C TYR A 356 -4.99 -8.51 -42.17
N LEU A 357 -5.14 -8.11 -40.91
CA LEU A 357 -5.17 -6.73 -40.44
C LEU A 357 -3.98 -6.54 -39.53
N PHE A 358 -3.21 -5.48 -39.77
CA PHE A 358 -2.14 -5.03 -38.91
C PHE A 358 -2.40 -3.59 -38.51
N ARG A 359 -2.32 -3.28 -37.22
CA ARG A 359 -2.43 -1.93 -36.69
C ARG A 359 -1.26 -1.67 -35.76
N THR A 360 -0.69 -0.49 -35.87
CA THR A 360 0.36 -0.01 -34.96
C THR A 360 0.09 1.44 -34.61
N GLY A 361 0.33 1.80 -33.36
CA GLY A 361 0.02 3.14 -32.89
C GLY A 361 0.85 3.58 -31.71
N ILE A 362 0.83 4.89 -31.50
CA ILE A 362 1.45 5.57 -30.38
C ILE A 362 0.40 6.38 -29.64
N ALA A 363 0.52 6.45 -28.32
CA ALA A 363 -0.30 7.29 -27.46
C ALA A 363 0.56 8.00 -26.42
N LEU A 364 0.18 9.23 -26.09
CA LEU A 364 0.70 10.02 -25.00
C LEU A 364 -0.44 10.33 -24.03
N SER A 365 -0.18 10.20 -22.73
CA SER A 365 -1.19 10.50 -21.71
C SER A 365 -0.64 11.37 -20.60
N GLY A 366 -1.46 12.28 -20.10
CA GLY A 366 -1.21 13.07 -18.89
C GLY A 366 -2.38 12.91 -17.92
N LEU A 367 -2.10 12.64 -16.65
CA LEU A 367 -3.12 12.38 -15.63
C LEU A 367 -2.73 12.99 -14.30
N ASN A 368 -3.74 13.50 -13.59
CA ASN A 368 -3.61 13.91 -12.21
C ASN A 368 -4.41 12.93 -11.34
N SER A 369 -3.82 12.50 -10.23
CA SER A 369 -4.49 11.64 -9.25
C SER A 369 -4.26 12.13 -7.84
N SER A 370 -5.19 11.83 -6.95
CA SER A 370 -5.04 12.02 -5.51
C SER A 370 -5.29 10.71 -4.78
N SER A 371 -4.65 10.55 -3.62
CA SER A 371 -4.94 9.46 -2.69
C SER A 371 -5.02 9.98 -1.26
N ASP A 372 -6.15 9.73 -0.61
CA ASP A 372 -6.48 10.25 0.72
C ASP A 372 -6.65 9.07 1.70
N ALA A 373 -5.89 9.05 2.79
CA ALA A 373 -6.04 8.08 3.86
C ALA A 373 -5.90 8.75 5.24
N SER A 374 -6.26 8.04 6.31
CA SER A 374 -6.10 8.56 7.66
C SER A 374 -4.61 8.81 7.97
N GLY A 375 -4.20 10.07 7.97
CA GLY A 375 -2.81 10.47 8.23
C GLY A 375 -1.91 10.48 7.00
N PHE A 376 -2.47 10.35 5.79
CA PHE A 376 -1.71 10.42 4.54
C PHE A 376 -2.54 11.07 3.45
N ASP A 377 -1.93 11.97 2.70
CA ASP A 377 -2.48 12.57 1.49
C ASP A 377 -1.39 12.60 0.42
N SER A 378 -1.75 12.31 -0.83
CA SER A 378 -0.88 12.43 -1.98
C SER A 378 -1.61 13.06 -3.15
N ASP A 379 -0.92 13.97 -3.84
CA ASP A 379 -1.23 14.38 -5.19
C ASP A 379 -0.15 13.86 -6.15
N SER A 380 -0.53 13.49 -7.38
CA SER A 380 0.42 12.97 -8.36
C SER A 380 0.11 13.43 -9.79
N ASP A 381 1.13 13.86 -10.54
CA ASP A 381 1.08 14.18 -11.98
C ASP A 381 1.85 13.10 -12.76
N THR A 382 1.14 12.38 -13.61
CA THR A 382 1.68 11.26 -14.38
C THR A 382 1.71 11.56 -15.86
N LYS A 383 2.85 11.27 -16.51
CA LYS A 383 3.04 11.37 -17.95
C LYS A 383 3.50 10.03 -18.50
N THR A 384 2.79 9.51 -19.49
CA THR A 384 3.12 8.21 -20.12
C THR A 384 3.17 8.29 -21.63
N ALA A 385 3.97 7.41 -22.21
CA ALA A 385 4.03 7.12 -23.64
C ALA A 385 3.85 5.62 -23.85
N SER A 386 3.04 5.24 -24.84
CA SER A 386 2.79 3.84 -25.17
C SER A 386 2.93 3.60 -26.67
N LEU A 387 3.54 2.47 -27.01
CA LEU A 387 3.54 1.89 -28.35
C LEU A 387 2.70 0.61 -28.31
N TYR A 388 1.81 0.42 -29.27
CA TYR A 388 0.98 -0.77 -29.33
C TYR A 388 0.86 -1.32 -30.75
N GLY A 389 0.54 -2.61 -30.82
CA GLY A 389 0.34 -3.34 -32.06
C GLY A 389 -0.82 -4.33 -31.96
N LEU A 390 -1.51 -4.52 -33.08
CA LEU A 390 -2.56 -5.51 -33.26
C LEU A 390 -2.34 -6.22 -34.59
N TYR A 391 -2.29 -7.54 -34.56
CA TYR A 391 -2.29 -8.40 -35.73
C TYR A 391 -3.50 -9.32 -35.68
N GLN A 392 -4.28 -9.36 -36.74
CA GLN A 392 -5.47 -10.20 -36.85
C GLN A 392 -5.45 -10.96 -38.17
N THR A 393 -5.84 -12.23 -38.15
CA THR A 393 -6.00 -13.03 -39.37
C THR A 393 -7.48 -13.16 -39.74
N SER A 394 -7.72 -13.53 -40.99
CA SER A 394 -9.03 -13.97 -41.51
C SER A 394 -9.59 -15.19 -40.77
N GLY A 395 -8.73 -16.06 -40.25
CA GLY A 395 -9.10 -17.23 -39.44
C GLY A 395 -9.53 -16.90 -38.01
N GLY A 396 -9.58 -15.61 -37.65
CA GLY A 396 -10.04 -15.16 -36.34
C GLY A 396 -8.93 -15.03 -35.29
N LEU A 397 -7.71 -15.49 -35.58
CA LEU A 397 -6.58 -15.33 -34.66
C LEU A 397 -6.25 -13.86 -34.48
N GLN A 398 -6.04 -13.43 -33.24
CA GLN A 398 -5.69 -12.05 -32.90
C GLN A 398 -4.54 -12.03 -31.90
N LEU A 399 -3.52 -11.23 -32.19
CA LEU A 399 -2.40 -10.94 -31.31
C LEU A 399 -2.40 -9.43 -31.02
N TYR A 400 -2.38 -9.06 -29.75
CA TYR A 400 -2.24 -7.69 -29.30
C TYR A 400 -0.99 -7.59 -28.42
N GLY A 401 -0.30 -6.46 -28.47
CA GLY A 401 0.76 -6.16 -27.52
C GLY A 401 1.00 -4.68 -27.37
N ASP A 402 1.52 -4.31 -26.20
CA ASP A 402 1.87 -2.94 -25.85
C ASP A 402 3.15 -2.87 -25.03
N ILE A 403 3.84 -1.73 -25.16
CA ILE A 403 4.92 -1.31 -24.28
C ILE A 403 4.60 0.10 -23.83
N THR A 404 4.64 0.34 -22.52
CA THR A 404 4.37 1.64 -21.91
C THR A 404 5.55 2.03 -21.03
N ALA A 405 5.91 3.31 -21.07
CA ALA A 405 6.84 3.91 -20.13
C ALA A 405 6.26 5.24 -19.66
N GLY A 406 6.52 5.60 -18.41
CA GLY A 406 6.03 6.85 -17.85
C GLY A 406 6.72 7.24 -16.57
N ARG A 407 6.44 8.46 -16.16
CA ARG A 407 6.91 9.06 -14.91
C ARG A 407 5.74 9.64 -14.15
N THR A 408 5.81 9.53 -12.84
CA THR A 408 4.89 10.18 -11.94
C THR A 408 5.65 11.02 -10.94
N ASP A 409 5.34 12.31 -10.91
CA ASP A 409 5.77 13.21 -9.86
C ASP A 409 4.75 13.12 -8.74
N HIS A 410 5.20 12.92 -7.51
CA HIS A 410 4.33 12.79 -6.36
C HIS A 410 4.65 13.84 -5.30
N ASP A 411 3.61 14.48 -4.78
CA ASP A 411 3.66 15.30 -3.59
C ASP A 411 2.88 14.61 -2.47
N TYR A 412 3.43 14.61 -1.26
CA TYR A 412 2.87 13.91 -0.12
C TYR A 412 2.77 14.79 1.11
N THR A 413 1.74 14.49 1.91
CA THR A 413 1.57 14.99 3.25
C THR A 413 1.30 13.80 4.16
N MET A 414 2.23 13.54 5.07
CA MET A 414 2.15 12.43 6.03
C MET A 414 1.99 13.00 7.43
N MET A 415 1.13 12.39 8.23
CA MET A 415 1.07 12.67 9.66
C MET A 415 2.14 11.87 10.37
N PHE A 416 3.04 12.59 11.02
CA PHE A 416 3.95 12.05 12.02
C PHE A 416 3.41 12.38 13.40
N PRO A 417 3.88 11.67 14.43
CA PRO A 417 3.47 11.94 15.81
C PRO A 417 3.83 13.36 16.29
N THR A 418 4.95 13.93 15.82
CA THR A 418 5.34 15.33 16.12
C THR A 418 4.65 16.38 15.26
N GLY A 419 3.70 15.98 14.40
CA GLY A 419 3.00 16.86 13.46
C GLY A 419 3.08 16.37 12.02
N THR A 420 2.63 17.19 11.10
CA THR A 420 2.61 16.83 9.67
C THR A 420 3.99 17.06 9.04
N ALA A 421 4.45 16.15 8.19
CA ALA A 421 5.59 16.40 7.31
C ALA A 421 5.20 16.14 5.85
N SER A 422 5.74 16.96 4.97
CA SER A 422 5.53 16.85 3.53
C SER A 422 6.81 16.45 2.83
N GLY A 423 6.68 15.88 1.64
CA GLY A 423 7.82 15.59 0.78
C GLY A 423 7.35 15.29 -0.63
N SER A 424 8.30 15.23 -1.55
CA SER A 424 8.02 14.86 -2.93
C SER A 424 8.96 13.74 -3.37
N THR A 425 8.46 12.87 -4.24
CA THR A 425 9.27 11.84 -4.89
C THR A 425 8.87 11.66 -6.34
N GLU A 426 9.72 11.00 -7.11
CA GLU A 426 9.44 10.60 -8.48
C GLU A 426 9.28 9.08 -8.53
N SER A 427 8.45 8.61 -9.46
CA SER A 427 8.39 7.19 -9.83
C SER A 427 8.50 6.99 -11.33
N ASP A 428 9.24 5.95 -11.72
CA ASP A 428 9.38 5.49 -13.10
C ASP A 428 8.54 4.21 -13.26
N TYR A 429 7.60 4.23 -14.20
CA TYR A 429 6.74 3.09 -14.54
C TYR A 429 7.08 2.55 -15.92
N ARG A 430 7.21 1.22 -16.04
CA ARG A 430 7.42 0.54 -17.31
C ARG A 430 6.59 -0.73 -17.37
N SER A 431 6.02 -1.03 -18.53
CA SER A 431 5.33 -2.30 -18.73
C SER A 431 5.41 -2.81 -20.15
N ALA A 432 5.31 -4.12 -20.28
CA ALA A 432 5.11 -4.79 -21.56
C ALA A 432 4.00 -5.83 -21.43
N SER A 433 3.14 -5.95 -22.45
CA SER A 433 2.14 -7.01 -22.48
C SER A 433 1.95 -7.62 -23.85
N LEU A 434 1.47 -8.87 -23.82
CA LEU A 434 1.13 -9.65 -24.99
C LEU A 434 -0.15 -10.44 -24.72
N GLU A 435 -1.08 -10.41 -25.66
CA GLU A 435 -2.34 -11.12 -25.59
C GLU A 435 -2.61 -11.87 -26.89
N LEU A 436 -3.04 -13.13 -26.78
CA LEU A 436 -3.42 -14.00 -27.87
C LEU A 436 -4.89 -14.40 -27.71
N GLY A 437 -5.71 -14.12 -28.70
CA GLY A 437 -7.13 -14.44 -28.71
C GLY A 437 -7.60 -15.09 -30.00
N GLN A 438 -8.73 -15.78 -29.93
CA GLN A 438 -9.39 -16.38 -31.08
C GLN A 438 -10.81 -15.86 -31.21
N ARG A 439 -11.13 -15.25 -32.35
CA ARG A 439 -12.42 -14.60 -32.61
C ARG A 439 -13.38 -15.58 -33.26
N PHE A 440 -14.58 -15.72 -32.68
CA PHE A 440 -15.66 -16.56 -33.16
C PHE A 440 -16.89 -15.72 -33.50
N ALA A 441 -17.39 -15.82 -34.73
CA ALA A 441 -18.65 -15.20 -35.12
C ALA A 441 -19.83 -16.00 -34.55
N ILE A 442 -20.60 -15.40 -33.66
CA ILE A 442 -21.77 -16.02 -33.05
C ILE A 442 -22.93 -15.99 -34.06
N GLY A 443 -23.52 -17.15 -34.34
CA GLY A 443 -24.62 -17.27 -35.32
C GLY A 443 -24.20 -16.97 -36.76
N GLY A 444 -22.90 -17.08 -37.08
CA GLY A 444 -22.36 -16.78 -38.41
C GLY A 444 -22.33 -15.30 -38.78
N GLN A 445 -22.62 -14.41 -37.83
CA GLN A 445 -22.67 -12.97 -38.07
C GLN A 445 -21.32 -12.34 -37.70
N ALA A 446 -20.62 -11.76 -38.67
CA ALA A 446 -19.35 -11.07 -38.45
C ALA A 446 -19.49 -9.80 -37.56
N SER A 447 -20.72 -9.34 -37.34
CA SER A 447 -21.06 -8.23 -36.45
C SER A 447 -21.30 -8.64 -35.00
N ASN A 448 -21.18 -9.93 -34.66
CA ASN A 448 -21.38 -10.45 -33.31
C ASN A 448 -20.28 -11.47 -32.99
N ILE A 449 -19.30 -11.07 -32.19
CA ILE A 449 -18.05 -11.81 -32.00
C ILE A 449 -17.88 -12.16 -30.53
N LEU A 450 -17.48 -13.40 -30.25
CA LEU A 450 -16.95 -13.82 -28.97
C LEU A 450 -15.47 -14.15 -29.13
N MET A 451 -14.63 -13.70 -28.20
CA MET A 451 -13.19 -13.89 -28.25
C MET A 451 -12.65 -14.25 -26.86
N PRO A 452 -12.47 -15.55 -26.55
CA PRO A 452 -11.57 -15.93 -25.46
C PRO A 452 -10.14 -15.54 -25.81
N TYR A 453 -9.39 -15.15 -24.78
CA TYR A 453 -7.99 -14.78 -24.92
C TYR A 453 -7.19 -15.13 -23.67
N ILE A 454 -5.88 -15.27 -23.87
CA ILE A 454 -4.87 -15.41 -22.82
C ILE A 454 -3.83 -14.31 -22.99
N GLY A 455 -3.16 -13.92 -21.91
CA GLY A 455 -2.11 -12.91 -21.99
C GLY A 455 -1.08 -13.04 -20.89
N VAL A 456 0.01 -12.32 -21.07
CA VAL A 456 1.04 -12.11 -20.07
C VAL A 456 1.42 -10.64 -20.07
N SER A 457 1.61 -10.06 -18.88
CA SER A 457 2.16 -8.73 -18.73
C SER A 457 3.25 -8.71 -17.68
N ARG A 458 4.23 -7.83 -17.88
CA ARG A 458 5.26 -7.53 -16.88
C ARG A 458 5.25 -6.03 -16.63
N GLU A 459 5.22 -5.67 -15.37
CA GLU A 459 5.18 -4.28 -14.88
C GLU A 459 6.40 -4.08 -13.98
N LEU A 460 7.05 -2.93 -14.12
CA LEU A 460 8.17 -2.47 -13.31
C LEU A 460 7.80 -1.09 -12.79
N LEU A 461 7.96 -0.89 -11.50
CA LEU A 461 7.73 0.37 -10.81
C LEU A 461 8.97 0.65 -9.95
N GLU A 462 9.63 1.76 -10.21
CA GLU A 462 10.78 2.25 -9.44
C GLU A 462 10.31 3.53 -8.75
N ILE A 463 10.41 3.60 -7.41
CA ILE A 463 10.07 4.78 -6.62
C ILE A 463 11.33 5.28 -5.93
N ASP A 464 11.64 6.56 -6.12
CA ASP A 464 12.80 7.18 -5.53
C ASP A 464 12.64 7.37 -4.01
N SER A 465 13.76 7.29 -3.30
CA SER A 465 13.83 7.71 -1.90
C SER A 465 13.73 9.23 -1.80
N PHE A 466 13.08 9.74 -0.75
CA PHE A 466 13.02 11.18 -0.50
C PHE A 466 13.20 11.53 0.98
N THR A 467 13.59 12.78 1.24
CA THR A 467 13.65 13.32 2.60
C THR A 467 12.44 14.22 2.84
N ALA A 468 11.61 13.86 3.80
CA ALA A 468 10.45 14.65 4.22
C ALA A 468 10.89 15.91 4.99
N SER A 469 9.98 16.87 5.13
CA SER A 469 10.22 18.18 5.74
C SER A 469 10.64 18.13 7.22
N ASN A 470 10.39 17.01 7.90
CA ASN A 470 10.83 16.75 9.28
C ASN A 470 12.22 16.07 9.35
N GLY A 471 12.89 15.86 8.21
CA GLY A 471 14.19 15.19 8.12
C GLY A 471 14.12 13.67 8.01
N ALA A 472 12.93 13.07 8.01
CA ALA A 472 12.78 11.63 7.81
C ALA A 472 13.14 11.24 6.37
N ILE A 473 13.93 10.19 6.19
CA ILE A 473 14.30 9.65 4.88
C ILE A 473 13.40 8.45 4.63
N ILE A 474 12.46 8.61 3.70
CA ILE A 474 11.61 7.53 3.23
C ILE A 474 12.41 6.75 2.17
N PRO A 475 12.63 5.44 2.35
CA PRO A 475 13.33 4.64 1.36
C PRO A 475 12.51 4.55 0.07
N GLY A 476 13.23 4.52 -1.05
CA GLY A 476 12.66 4.13 -2.33
C GLY A 476 12.59 2.59 -2.44
N TYR A 477 11.91 2.10 -3.46
CA TYR A 477 11.89 0.67 -3.76
C TYR A 477 11.63 0.42 -5.23
N ASP A 478 12.06 -0.76 -5.67
CA ASP A 478 11.83 -1.28 -7.00
C ASP A 478 10.89 -2.48 -6.88
N GLN A 479 9.85 -2.50 -7.69
CA GLN A 479 8.89 -3.59 -7.76
C GLN A 479 8.76 -4.10 -9.19
N THR A 480 8.89 -5.41 -9.35
CA THR A 480 8.65 -6.09 -10.62
C THR A 480 7.57 -7.14 -10.44
N THR A 481 6.48 -7.01 -11.19
CA THR A 481 5.36 -7.95 -11.14
C THR A 481 5.07 -8.52 -12.52
N THR A 482 4.89 -9.84 -12.59
CA THR A 482 4.47 -10.53 -13.81
C THR A 482 3.09 -11.14 -13.62
N PHE A 483 2.16 -10.82 -14.51
CA PHE A 483 0.79 -11.29 -14.47
C PHE A 483 0.48 -12.25 -15.61
N GLY A 484 -0.21 -13.34 -15.31
CA GLY A 484 -0.93 -14.16 -16.28
C GLY A 484 -2.37 -13.68 -16.39
N LYS A 485 -2.91 -13.62 -17.62
CA LYS A 485 -4.26 -13.12 -17.89
C LYS A 485 -5.08 -14.15 -18.63
N LEU A 486 -6.32 -14.35 -18.18
CA LEU A 486 -7.35 -15.11 -18.88
C LEU A 486 -8.57 -14.22 -19.04
N GLY A 487 -9.13 -14.14 -20.24
CA GLY A 487 -10.28 -13.29 -20.47
C GLY A 487 -11.19 -13.72 -21.60
N MET A 488 -12.34 -13.08 -21.63
CA MET A 488 -13.34 -13.21 -22.69
C MET A 488 -13.82 -11.83 -23.09
N ARG A 489 -13.92 -11.62 -24.40
CA ARG A 489 -14.53 -10.43 -24.98
C ARG A 489 -15.71 -10.79 -25.83
N TRP A 490 -16.77 -9.99 -25.71
CA TRP A 490 -17.89 -9.98 -26.62
C TRP A 490 -17.95 -8.63 -27.34
N GLU A 491 -18.14 -8.65 -28.66
CA GLU A 491 -18.20 -7.45 -29.50
C GLU A 491 -19.45 -7.53 -30.38
N LYS A 492 -20.21 -6.44 -30.47
CA LYS A 492 -21.38 -6.35 -31.34
C LYS A 492 -21.45 -5.01 -32.06
N THR A 493 -21.61 -5.07 -33.38
CA THR A 493 -21.89 -3.90 -34.22
C THR A 493 -23.34 -3.94 -34.70
N THR A 494 -24.10 -2.90 -34.40
CA THR A 494 -25.50 -2.74 -34.82
C THR A 494 -25.61 -1.57 -35.78
N ALA A 495 -26.05 -1.83 -37.02
CA ALA A 495 -26.31 -0.76 -37.98
C ALA A 495 -27.51 0.09 -37.52
N MET A 496 -27.38 1.41 -37.63
CA MET A 496 -28.40 2.39 -37.30
C MET A 496 -28.66 3.33 -38.48
N SER A 497 -29.78 4.05 -38.47
CA SER A 497 -30.11 4.99 -39.56
C SER A 497 -29.11 6.15 -39.73
N PHE A 498 -28.28 6.40 -38.72
CA PHE A 498 -27.31 7.49 -38.69
C PHE A 498 -25.84 7.03 -38.61
N GLY A 499 -25.57 5.73 -38.70
CA GLY A 499 -24.21 5.17 -38.58
C GLY A 499 -24.23 3.73 -38.07
N ALA A 500 -23.28 3.38 -37.21
CA ALA A 500 -23.28 2.11 -36.49
C ALA A 500 -23.00 2.35 -35.00
N LEU A 501 -23.65 1.53 -34.17
CA LEU A 501 -23.38 1.41 -32.75
C LEU A 501 -22.50 0.18 -32.52
N HIS A 502 -21.36 0.39 -31.89
CA HIS A 502 -20.43 -0.64 -31.47
C HIS A 502 -20.59 -0.83 -29.96
N THR A 503 -20.63 -2.07 -29.53
CA THR A 503 -20.75 -2.44 -28.11
C THR A 503 -19.76 -3.54 -27.82
N ASP A 504 -18.91 -3.34 -26.82
CA ASP A 504 -17.90 -4.31 -26.43
C ASP A 504 -17.97 -4.55 -24.93
N VAL A 505 -17.91 -5.81 -24.53
CA VAL A 505 -17.82 -6.23 -23.13
C VAL A 505 -16.58 -7.09 -22.99
N ASP A 506 -15.67 -6.71 -22.11
CA ASP A 506 -14.42 -7.42 -21.82
C ASP A 506 -14.40 -7.79 -20.35
N PHE A 507 -14.14 -9.06 -20.07
CA PHE A 507 -13.92 -9.57 -18.73
C PHE A 507 -12.58 -10.29 -18.69
N SER A 508 -11.80 -10.05 -17.64
CA SER A 508 -10.57 -10.81 -17.40
C SER A 508 -10.26 -11.05 -15.94
N TRP A 509 -9.62 -12.18 -15.70
CA TRP A 509 -8.93 -12.50 -14.45
C TRP A 509 -7.42 -12.42 -14.71
N ASN A 510 -6.71 -11.75 -13.82
CA ASN A 510 -5.28 -11.59 -13.83
C ASN A 510 -4.73 -12.18 -12.54
N HIS A 511 -3.65 -12.95 -12.65
CA HIS A 511 -3.01 -13.63 -11.53
C HIS A 511 -1.52 -13.31 -11.51
N VAL A 512 -0.99 -12.97 -10.35
CA VAL A 512 0.45 -12.73 -10.17
C VAL A 512 1.19 -14.06 -10.27
N MET A 513 2.05 -14.19 -11.28
CA MET A 513 2.89 -15.38 -11.46
C MET A 513 4.24 -15.26 -10.76
N ASN A 514 4.75 -14.04 -10.66
CA ASN A 514 5.99 -13.73 -9.97
C ASN A 514 5.99 -12.27 -9.54
N GLU A 515 6.49 -12.02 -8.35
CA GLU A 515 6.73 -10.71 -7.79
C GLU A 515 8.12 -10.65 -7.17
N ASP A 516 8.77 -9.51 -7.34
CA ASP A 516 10.04 -9.18 -6.71
C ASP A 516 9.96 -7.73 -6.22
N ILE A 517 10.33 -7.51 -4.97
CA ILE A 517 10.33 -6.20 -4.31
C ILE A 517 11.70 -6.02 -3.67
N ASP A 518 12.43 -5.01 -4.12
CA ASP A 518 13.72 -4.63 -3.55
C ASP A 518 13.61 -3.24 -2.91
N VAL A 519 13.81 -3.17 -1.59
CA VAL A 519 13.75 -1.90 -0.85
C VAL A 519 15.16 -1.34 -0.76
N ASN A 520 15.35 -0.12 -1.26
CA ASN A 520 16.63 0.56 -1.19
C ASN A 520 17.00 0.82 0.28
N SER A 521 17.93 0.02 0.82
CA SER A 521 18.21 -0.15 2.26
C SER A 521 18.91 1.05 2.95
N GLY A 522 18.68 2.27 2.48
CA GLY A 522 19.32 3.50 2.97
C GLY A 522 18.38 4.49 3.68
N GLY A 523 17.09 4.17 3.80
CA GLY A 523 16.10 5.02 4.47
C GLY A 523 16.22 4.97 6.00
N THR A 524 15.75 6.03 6.68
CA THR A 524 15.62 6.05 8.15
C THR A 524 14.28 5.49 8.62
N VAL A 525 13.36 5.20 7.69
CA VAL A 525 12.10 4.47 7.94
C VAL A 525 12.23 3.04 7.43
N THR A 526 11.89 2.04 8.26
CA THR A 526 11.70 0.66 7.81
C THR A 526 10.28 0.52 7.27
N ALA A 527 10.09 0.76 5.98
CA ALA A 527 8.80 0.54 5.33
C ALA A 527 9.02 -0.27 4.04
N THR A 528 8.61 -1.54 4.09
CA THR A 528 8.56 -2.41 2.91
C THR A 528 7.12 -2.41 2.41
N PRO A 529 6.85 -2.07 1.13
CA PRO A 529 5.50 -2.24 0.60
C PRO A 529 5.10 -3.72 0.72
N GLY A 530 3.84 -3.96 1.08
CA GLY A 530 3.27 -5.30 1.02
C GLY A 530 3.30 -5.85 -0.41
N GLY A 531 3.08 -7.15 -0.55
CA GLY A 531 2.97 -7.79 -1.87
C GLY A 531 1.83 -7.21 -2.71
N THR A 532 1.91 -7.36 -4.03
CA THR A 532 0.77 -7.07 -4.91
C THR A 532 -0.35 -8.05 -4.67
N ASP A 533 -1.56 -7.59 -4.95
CA ASP A 533 -2.77 -8.41 -4.93
C ASP A 533 -2.61 -9.61 -5.86
N GLU A 534 -2.75 -10.81 -5.31
CA GLU A 534 -2.54 -12.07 -6.04
C GLU A 534 -3.51 -12.20 -7.21
N ASN A 535 -4.74 -11.71 -7.06
CA ASN A 535 -5.79 -11.84 -8.07
C ASN A 535 -6.51 -10.52 -8.36
N ARG A 536 -6.64 -10.17 -9.64
CA ARG A 536 -7.43 -9.03 -10.09
C ARG A 536 -8.46 -9.41 -11.14
N PHE A 537 -9.71 -9.01 -10.91
CA PHE A 537 -10.80 -9.11 -11.86
C PHE A 537 -11.05 -7.76 -12.51
N ASP A 538 -11.06 -7.73 -13.85
CA ASP A 538 -11.35 -6.55 -14.64
C ASP A 538 -12.64 -6.76 -15.44
N LEU A 539 -13.46 -5.70 -15.52
CA LEU A 539 -14.65 -5.63 -16.37
C LEU A 539 -14.64 -4.29 -17.12
N ALA A 540 -14.83 -4.33 -18.43
CA ALA A 540 -14.99 -3.12 -19.25
C ALA A 540 -16.19 -3.24 -20.19
N LEU A 541 -16.97 -2.17 -20.28
CA LEU A 541 -18.08 -1.97 -21.20
C LEU A 541 -17.77 -0.75 -22.07
N ASN A 542 -17.83 -0.92 -23.38
CA ASN A 542 -17.52 0.13 -24.34
C ASN A 542 -18.67 0.34 -25.30
N PHE A 543 -18.91 1.60 -25.64
CA PHE A 543 -19.88 2.00 -26.64
C PHE A 543 -19.20 2.94 -27.65
N GLY A 544 -19.34 2.63 -28.93
CA GLY A 544 -18.83 3.47 -30.02
C GLY A 544 -19.95 3.88 -30.96
N LEU A 545 -20.03 5.16 -31.30
CA LEU A 545 -21.03 5.67 -32.24
C LEU A 545 -20.36 6.37 -33.42
N ASP A 546 -20.55 5.80 -34.61
CA ASP A 546 -20.04 6.43 -35.84
C ASP A 546 -20.84 7.70 -36.17
N THR A 547 -20.12 8.77 -36.52
CA THR A 547 -20.70 10.05 -36.93
C THR A 547 -20.73 10.15 -38.46
N LYS A 548 -21.65 10.95 -39.01
CA LYS A 548 -21.79 11.15 -40.46
C LYS A 548 -20.53 11.74 -41.14
N GLY A 549 -19.63 12.34 -40.37
CA GLY A 549 -18.39 12.96 -40.86
C GLY A 549 -17.17 12.05 -40.84
N GLY A 550 -17.34 10.73 -40.65
CA GLY A 550 -16.22 9.77 -40.61
C GLY A 550 -15.51 9.67 -39.26
N GLY A 551 -15.97 10.39 -38.24
CA GLY A 551 -15.49 10.27 -36.87
C GLY A 551 -16.30 9.27 -36.03
N ARG A 552 -15.86 9.05 -34.80
CA ARG A 552 -16.55 8.18 -33.83
C ARG A 552 -16.47 8.75 -32.43
N VAL A 553 -17.60 8.79 -31.73
CA VAL A 553 -17.65 9.07 -30.29
C VAL A 553 -17.57 7.75 -29.52
N ILE A 554 -16.75 7.70 -28.48
CA ILE A 554 -16.51 6.50 -27.67
C ILE A 554 -16.86 6.82 -26.22
N MET A 555 -17.52 5.88 -25.55
CA MET A 555 -17.73 5.90 -24.10
C MET A 555 -17.28 4.57 -23.52
N THR A 556 -16.52 4.64 -22.42
CA THR A 556 -16.01 3.47 -21.70
C THR A 556 -16.46 3.53 -20.25
N LEU A 557 -16.91 2.40 -19.73
CA LEU A 557 -17.12 2.13 -18.32
C LEU A 557 -16.25 0.94 -17.96
N ALA A 558 -15.26 1.12 -17.09
CA ALA A 558 -14.38 0.05 -16.68
C ALA A 558 -14.30 -0.01 -15.15
N GLY A 559 -14.00 -1.19 -14.63
CA GLY A 559 -13.68 -1.35 -13.22
C GLY A 559 -12.79 -2.55 -12.99
N SER A 560 -12.02 -2.48 -11.91
CA SER A 560 -11.19 -3.55 -11.43
C SER A 560 -11.47 -3.80 -9.95
N LYS A 561 -11.34 -5.05 -9.54
CA LYS A 561 -11.42 -5.47 -8.14
C LYS A 561 -10.37 -6.53 -7.88
N SER A 562 -9.61 -6.32 -6.83
CA SER A 562 -8.67 -7.28 -6.26
C SER A 562 -8.88 -7.39 -4.75
N GLU A 563 -7.98 -8.07 -4.04
CA GLU A 563 -8.04 -8.26 -2.59
C GLU A 563 -8.06 -6.91 -1.86
N ASN A 564 -7.15 -6.00 -2.23
CA ASN A 564 -6.94 -4.74 -1.53
C ASN A 564 -7.39 -3.52 -2.33
N VAL A 565 -7.61 -3.62 -3.64
CA VAL A 565 -7.95 -2.45 -4.49
C VAL A 565 -9.28 -2.61 -5.22
N ARG A 566 -10.05 -1.53 -5.28
CA ARG A 566 -11.27 -1.41 -6.09
C ARG A 566 -11.25 -0.11 -6.84
N MET A 567 -11.41 -0.15 -8.16
CA MET A 567 -11.44 1.05 -8.99
C MET A 567 -12.57 1.00 -10.01
N GLY A 568 -13.20 2.14 -10.22
CA GLY A 568 -14.11 2.41 -11.33
C GLY A 568 -13.57 3.52 -12.22
N THR A 569 -13.88 3.48 -13.51
CA THR A 569 -13.43 4.47 -14.50
C THR A 569 -14.52 4.73 -15.52
N VAL A 570 -14.70 6.01 -15.83
CA VAL A 570 -15.51 6.48 -16.94
C VAL A 570 -14.60 7.21 -17.92
N GLY A 571 -14.77 6.90 -19.20
CA GLY A 571 -14.00 7.51 -20.27
C GLY A 571 -14.89 7.99 -21.41
N LEU A 572 -14.51 9.12 -22.00
CA LEU A 572 -15.17 9.69 -23.18
C LEU A 572 -14.12 10.06 -24.22
N GLY A 573 -14.32 9.58 -25.44
CA GLY A 573 -13.36 9.70 -26.51
C GLY A 573 -13.96 10.17 -27.82
N TYR A 574 -13.08 10.70 -28.67
CA TYR A 574 -13.37 10.95 -30.06
C TYR A 574 -12.25 10.44 -30.94
N GLU A 575 -12.63 9.72 -31.98
CA GLU A 575 -11.77 9.19 -33.03
C GLU A 575 -12.07 9.94 -34.34
N MET A 576 -11.02 10.30 -35.06
CA MET A 576 -11.06 10.88 -36.40
C MET A 576 -10.28 10.00 -37.38
N LYS A 577 -10.87 9.80 -38.56
CA LYS A 577 -10.21 9.19 -39.72
C LYS A 577 -9.70 10.30 -40.65
N PHE A 578 -8.57 10.06 -41.34
CA PHE A 578 -7.77 11.09 -42.02
C PHE A 578 -7.42 10.81 -43.46
#